data_AF-A0A9Q1CXY1-F1
#
_entry.id   AF-A0A9Q1CXY1-F1
#
_cell.length_a   1.000
_cell.length_b   1.000
_cell.length_c   1.000
_cell.angle_alpha   90.00
_cell.angle_beta   90.00
_cell.angle_gamma   90.00
#
_symmetry.space_group_name_H-M   'P 1'
#
loop_
_entity.id
_entity.type
_entity.pdbx_description
1 polymer ?
#
loop_
_entity_poly.entity_id
_entity_poly.type
_entity_poly.pdbx_seq_one_letter_code
_entity_poly.pdbx_strand_id
1 'polypeptide(L)'
;MAEGSGSHFIRDLTGEKLMKAEEVRNAAVQILKDALEKGMYGLPVSFHYTCSEPVDSYKFCCIPGEAFLRDLLEKSQNVAFKEDVDPDYADAFAYVETLPGSDTVYLCELFWDAPDHLCKDSKPGTIIHEVSHLLGTDDVLYELMEVELYEDHGTLLGRSQTVEGLDGNVHYREEVAQINANSLEHEFETVLNHLEVYRGGKYACCGETKKHSVCRNRSTGHYYLYERFHYRATEMEGRLKEVSPAGMRRYAKIKNKACRVTCA
;
A
#
# COMPACT_ATOMS: atom_id res chain seq x y z
N MET A 1 1.85 13.60 -38.14
CA MET A 1 2.69 12.40 -37.99
C MET A 1 3.56 12.64 -36.76
N ALA A 2 3.15 12.09 -35.62
CA ALA A 2 3.96 12.06 -34.41
C ALA A 2 4.40 10.60 -34.26
N GLU A 3 5.68 10.37 -34.49
CA GLU A 3 6.31 9.06 -34.35
C GLU A 3 6.26 8.64 -32.88
N GLY A 4 5.84 7.40 -32.65
CA GLY A 4 5.73 6.84 -31.31
C GLY A 4 7.09 6.74 -30.65
N SER A 5 7.28 7.45 -29.54
CA SER A 5 8.38 7.22 -28.62
C SER A 5 8.10 5.91 -27.85
N GLY A 6 8.31 4.77 -28.50
CA GLY A 6 8.54 3.54 -27.75
C GLY A 6 9.82 3.74 -26.93
N SER A 7 9.69 3.87 -25.61
CA SER A 7 10.85 3.97 -24.71
C SER A 7 11.79 2.80 -25.01
N HIS A 8 13.01 3.08 -25.47
CA HIS A 8 14.03 2.06 -25.78
C HIS A 8 14.46 1.23 -24.55
N PHE A 9 13.99 1.60 -23.35
CA PHE A 9 14.33 0.98 -22.08
C PHE A 9 13.27 -0.03 -21.61
N ILE A 10 12.03 0.06 -22.10
CA ILE A 10 10.96 -0.85 -21.72
C ILE A 10 11.01 -2.13 -22.56
N ARG A 11 10.98 -3.29 -21.91
CA ARG A 11 11.12 -4.60 -22.55
C ARG A 11 10.10 -5.58 -22.01
N ASP A 12 9.64 -6.47 -22.88
CA ASP A 12 8.85 -7.62 -22.44
C ASP A 12 9.75 -8.60 -21.66
N LEU A 13 9.22 -9.14 -20.57
CA LEU A 13 9.93 -10.14 -19.80
C LEU A 13 10.02 -11.45 -20.58
N THR A 14 11.20 -12.07 -20.54
CA THR A 14 11.45 -13.38 -21.15
C THR A 14 12.29 -14.27 -20.22
N GLY A 15 12.22 -15.59 -20.43
CA GLY A 15 13.05 -16.56 -19.72
C GLY A 15 12.92 -16.52 -18.19
N GLU A 16 14.07 -16.45 -17.50
CA GLU A 16 14.16 -16.49 -16.04
C GLU A 16 13.44 -15.32 -15.36
N LYS A 17 13.55 -14.11 -15.91
CA LYS A 17 12.88 -12.93 -15.33
C LYS A 17 11.37 -13.03 -15.39
N LEU A 18 10.82 -13.55 -16.50
CA LEU A 18 9.39 -13.81 -16.60
C LEU A 18 8.94 -14.84 -15.56
N MET A 19 9.64 -15.98 -15.48
CA MET A 19 9.33 -17.01 -14.49
C MET A 19 9.34 -16.46 -13.05
N LYS A 20 10.37 -15.66 -12.72
CA LYS A 20 10.50 -15.05 -11.39
C LYS A 20 9.41 -14.03 -11.09
N ALA A 21 9.05 -13.18 -12.06
CA ALA A 21 7.94 -12.25 -11.90
C ALA A 21 6.61 -12.99 -11.64
N GLU A 22 6.38 -14.11 -12.33
CA GLU A 22 5.17 -14.93 -12.12
C GLU A 22 5.16 -15.65 -10.78
N GLU A 23 6.31 -16.14 -10.30
CA GLU A 23 6.43 -16.68 -8.94
C GLU A 23 6.10 -15.64 -7.88
N VAL A 24 6.58 -14.40 -8.05
CA VAL A 24 6.29 -13.30 -7.13
C VAL A 24 4.82 -12.90 -7.17
N ARG A 25 4.21 -12.81 -8.36
CA ARG A 25 2.75 -12.56 -8.49
C ARG A 25 1.97 -13.62 -7.72
N ASN A 26 2.32 -14.89 -7.91
CA ASN A 26 1.67 -15.98 -7.20
C ASN A 26 1.86 -15.88 -5.68
N ALA A 27 3.04 -15.46 -5.21
CA ALA A 27 3.28 -15.22 -3.80
C ALA A 27 2.39 -14.10 -3.23
N ALA A 28 2.31 -12.94 -3.91
CA ALA A 28 1.45 -11.83 -3.52
C ALA A 28 -0.04 -12.23 -3.48
N VAL A 29 -0.51 -12.92 -4.53
CA VAL A 29 -1.88 -13.46 -4.61
C VAL A 29 -2.18 -14.42 -3.46
N GLN A 30 -1.24 -15.31 -3.12
CA GLN A 30 -1.41 -16.24 -1.99
C GLN A 30 -1.49 -15.51 -0.65
N ILE A 31 -0.67 -14.47 -0.45
CA ILE A 31 -0.70 -13.63 0.76
C ILE A 31 -2.05 -12.92 0.91
N LEU A 32 -2.53 -12.26 -0.15
CA LEU A 32 -3.81 -11.55 -0.16
C LEU A 32 -4.99 -12.50 0.09
N LYS A 33 -4.98 -13.66 -0.57
CA LYS A 33 -6.00 -14.69 -0.37
C LYS A 33 -6.00 -15.22 1.06
N ASP A 34 -4.83 -15.49 1.63
CA ASP A 34 -4.71 -16.00 3.00
C ASP A 34 -5.13 -14.96 4.04
N ALA A 35 -4.86 -13.67 3.79
CA ALA A 35 -5.37 -12.57 4.60
C ALA A 35 -6.90 -12.50 4.58
N LEU A 36 -7.52 -12.60 3.40
CA LEU A 36 -8.99 -12.69 3.28
C LEU A 36 -9.56 -13.91 4.00
N GLU A 37 -8.96 -15.09 3.84
CA GLU A 37 -9.39 -16.33 4.52
C GLU A 37 -9.33 -16.23 6.05
N LYS A 38 -8.35 -15.48 6.57
CA LYS A 38 -8.14 -15.29 8.02
C LYS A 38 -8.90 -14.11 8.60
N GLY A 39 -9.70 -13.39 7.81
CA GLY A 39 -10.40 -12.20 8.27
C GLY A 39 -9.44 -11.05 8.62
N MET A 40 -8.31 -10.96 7.94
CA MET A 40 -7.27 -9.94 8.18
C MET A 40 -7.58 -8.65 7.40
N TYR A 41 -8.79 -8.17 7.61
CA TYR A 41 -9.31 -6.90 7.14
C TYR A 41 -10.20 -6.31 8.23
N GLY A 42 -10.40 -5.00 8.20
CA GLY A 42 -11.31 -4.32 9.11
C GLY A 42 -12.28 -3.46 8.33
N LEU A 43 -13.18 -2.79 9.04
CA LEU A 43 -13.73 -1.58 8.44
C LEU A 43 -12.62 -0.54 8.46
N PRO A 44 -12.35 0.14 7.34
CA PRO A 44 -11.52 1.31 7.42
C PRO A 44 -12.16 2.28 8.39
N VAL A 45 -11.36 2.81 9.31
CA VAL A 45 -11.90 3.78 10.26
C VAL A 45 -11.03 5.01 10.39
N SER A 46 -11.73 6.14 10.35
CA SER A 46 -11.21 7.45 10.70
C SER A 46 -11.97 7.93 11.92
N PHE A 47 -11.26 8.36 12.95
CA PHE A 47 -11.85 8.95 14.14
C PHE A 47 -11.17 10.28 14.49
N HIS A 48 -11.95 11.24 14.98
CA HIS A 48 -11.46 12.31 15.84
C HIS A 48 -11.38 11.78 17.25
N TYR A 49 -10.22 11.95 17.89
CA TYR A 49 -10.12 11.86 19.34
C TYR A 49 -9.24 13.00 19.83
N THR A 50 -9.87 14.00 20.45
CA THR A 50 -9.16 15.00 21.23
C THR A 50 -8.84 14.39 22.59
N CYS A 51 -7.63 13.84 22.73
CA CYS A 51 -7.16 13.45 24.05
C CYS A 51 -6.70 14.69 24.82
N SER A 52 -7.20 14.85 26.04
CA SER A 52 -6.67 15.81 27.02
C SER A 52 -5.51 15.23 27.83
N GLU A 53 -5.13 13.98 27.56
CA GLU A 53 -4.00 13.29 28.18
C GLU A 53 -2.95 12.91 27.12
N PRO A 54 -1.66 12.89 27.49
CA PRO A 54 -0.59 12.51 26.57
C PRO A 54 -0.75 11.02 26.25
N VAL A 55 -1.23 10.70 25.07
CA VAL A 55 -1.20 9.32 24.56
C VAL A 55 0.15 9.11 23.90
N ASP A 56 0.94 8.21 24.48
CA ASP A 56 2.18 7.71 23.89
C ASP A 56 1.88 7.29 22.44
N SER A 57 2.58 7.93 21.49
CA SER A 57 2.43 7.83 20.03
C SER A 57 1.90 6.48 19.53
N TYR A 58 0.72 6.46 18.89
CA TYR A 58 0.27 5.29 18.13
C TYR A 58 0.85 5.36 16.71
N LYS A 59 1.72 4.42 16.35
CA LYS A 59 2.05 4.16 14.95
C LYS A 59 0.88 3.40 14.34
N PHE A 60 -0.04 4.11 13.68
CA PHE A 60 -1.17 3.47 13.04
C PHE A 60 -0.74 2.80 11.74
N CYS A 61 -1.20 1.56 11.57
CA CYS A 61 -0.97 0.75 10.40
C CYS A 61 -2.22 0.77 9.50
N CYS A 62 -2.04 0.54 8.20
CA CYS A 62 -3.17 0.54 7.26
C CYS A 62 -4.14 -0.60 7.58
N ILE A 63 -5.44 -0.30 7.71
CA ILE A 63 -6.50 -1.30 7.82
C ILE A 63 -7.17 -1.41 6.46
N PRO A 64 -6.86 -2.45 5.65
CA PRO A 64 -7.53 -2.63 4.38
C PRO A 64 -8.96 -3.13 4.61
N GLY A 65 -9.91 -2.59 3.85
CA GLY A 65 -11.28 -3.08 3.82
C GLY A 65 -11.40 -4.40 3.06
N GLU A 66 -12.44 -5.20 3.37
CA GLU A 66 -12.66 -6.49 2.68
C GLU A 66 -12.82 -6.31 1.17
N ALA A 67 -13.67 -5.36 0.74
CA ALA A 67 -13.90 -5.08 -0.68
C ALA A 67 -12.61 -4.69 -1.40
N PHE A 68 -11.82 -3.79 -0.78
CA PHE A 68 -10.53 -3.38 -1.32
C PHE A 68 -9.55 -4.55 -1.45
N LEU A 69 -9.45 -5.44 -0.46
CA LEU A 69 -8.59 -6.62 -0.57
C LEU A 69 -9.05 -7.59 -1.67
N ARG A 70 -10.36 -7.70 -1.92
CA ARG A 70 -10.91 -8.51 -3.01
C ARG A 70 -10.56 -7.92 -4.37
N ASP A 71 -10.73 -6.62 -4.53
CA ASP A 71 -10.36 -5.91 -5.75
C ASP A 71 -8.84 -5.98 -5.99
N LEU A 72 -8.04 -5.82 -4.94
CA LEU A 72 -6.58 -5.95 -5.00
C LEU A 72 -6.14 -7.36 -5.38
N LEU A 73 -6.81 -8.39 -4.83
CA LEU A 73 -6.57 -9.78 -5.20
C LEU A 73 -6.87 -10.01 -6.68
N GLU A 74 -8.03 -9.57 -7.17
CA GLU A 74 -8.43 -9.70 -8.58
C GLU A 74 -7.45 -8.95 -9.49
N LYS A 75 -7.11 -7.71 -9.14
CA LYS A 75 -6.15 -6.91 -9.91
C LYS A 75 -4.78 -7.59 -9.97
N SER A 76 -4.28 -8.08 -8.84
CA SER A 76 -2.99 -8.77 -8.73
C SER A 76 -2.92 -10.06 -9.55
N GLN A 77 -4.05 -10.71 -9.82
CA GLN A 77 -4.10 -11.90 -10.68
C GLN A 77 -3.95 -11.55 -12.17
N ASN A 78 -4.34 -10.34 -12.56
CA ASN A 78 -4.50 -9.95 -13.96
C ASN A 78 -3.43 -8.96 -14.45
N VAL A 79 -2.62 -8.38 -13.57
CA VAL A 79 -1.55 -7.46 -13.98
C VAL A 79 -0.52 -8.12 -14.89
N ALA A 80 -0.07 -7.36 -15.89
CA ALA A 80 1.05 -7.68 -16.74
C ALA A 80 2.35 -7.11 -16.16
N PHE A 81 3.47 -7.75 -16.48
CA PHE A 81 4.80 -7.24 -16.09
C PHE A 81 5.63 -6.89 -17.32
N LYS A 82 6.31 -5.75 -17.22
CA LYS A 82 7.40 -5.37 -18.13
C LYS A 82 8.64 -5.05 -17.31
N GLU A 83 9.79 -5.15 -17.96
CA GLU A 83 11.03 -4.65 -17.39
C GLU A 83 11.28 -3.22 -17.90
N ASP A 84 11.74 -2.35 -17.00
CA ASP A 84 12.35 -1.09 -17.35
C ASP A 84 13.81 -1.05 -16.87
N VAL A 85 14.72 -0.72 -17.79
CA VAL A 85 16.16 -0.58 -17.53
C VAL A 85 16.63 0.86 -17.68
N ASP A 86 15.71 1.83 -17.68
CA ASP A 86 16.04 3.24 -17.74
C ASP A 86 16.86 3.66 -16.50
N PRO A 87 18.06 4.24 -16.69
CA PRO A 87 18.88 4.73 -15.59
C PRO A 87 18.18 5.73 -14.67
N ASP A 88 17.17 6.46 -15.15
CA ASP A 88 16.39 7.41 -14.35
C ASP A 88 15.49 6.73 -13.29
N TYR A 89 15.35 5.40 -13.40
CA TYR A 89 14.63 4.52 -12.47
C TYR A 89 15.55 3.49 -11.80
N ALA A 90 16.88 3.68 -11.84
CA ALA A 90 17.83 2.77 -11.20
C ALA A 90 17.71 2.71 -9.66
N ASP A 91 17.09 3.72 -9.03
CA ASP A 91 16.78 3.72 -7.60
C ASP A 91 15.35 3.26 -7.26
N ALA A 92 14.58 2.86 -8.28
CA ALA A 92 13.23 2.33 -8.14
C ALA A 92 13.22 0.80 -8.07
N PHE A 93 12.27 0.25 -7.31
CA PHE A 93 11.92 -1.16 -7.36
C PHE A 93 10.98 -1.41 -8.55
N ALA A 94 9.85 -0.72 -8.57
CA ALA A 94 8.87 -0.84 -9.63
C ALA A 94 8.07 0.46 -9.76
N TYR A 95 7.25 0.54 -10.79
CA TYR A 95 6.30 1.63 -10.97
C TYR A 95 5.08 1.17 -11.76
N VAL A 96 3.99 1.93 -11.66
CA VAL A 96 2.81 1.82 -12.52
C VAL A 96 2.41 3.14 -13.13
N GLU A 97 1.69 3.06 -14.24
CA GLU A 97 1.02 4.18 -14.88
C GLU A 97 -0.49 3.96 -14.76
N THR A 98 -1.22 4.89 -14.14
CA THR A 98 -2.68 4.77 -13.94
C THR A 98 -3.48 5.18 -15.18
N LEU A 99 -2.90 4.95 -16.35
CA LEU A 99 -3.53 5.16 -17.64
C LEU A 99 -4.76 4.26 -17.79
N PRO A 100 -5.90 4.77 -18.31
CA PRO A 100 -7.07 3.93 -18.57
C PRO A 100 -6.70 2.73 -19.47
N GLY A 101 -6.90 1.52 -18.94
CA GLY A 101 -6.59 0.26 -19.63
C GLY A 101 -5.13 -0.22 -19.52
N SER A 102 -4.29 0.49 -18.76
CA SER A 102 -2.93 0.04 -18.43
C SER A 102 -2.90 -0.69 -17.10
N ASP A 103 -2.91 -2.01 -17.15
CA ASP A 103 -2.71 -2.88 -15.97
C ASP A 103 -1.30 -3.49 -16.01
N THR A 104 -0.29 -2.64 -16.25
CA THR A 104 1.11 -3.05 -16.36
C THR A 104 1.92 -2.51 -15.19
N VAL A 105 2.62 -3.41 -14.50
CA VAL A 105 3.65 -3.08 -13.52
C VAL A 105 5.01 -3.16 -14.21
N TYR A 106 5.78 -2.09 -14.11
CA TYR A 106 7.13 -1.99 -14.67
C TYR A 106 8.15 -2.28 -13.58
N LEU A 107 8.90 -3.37 -13.74
CA LEU A 107 9.89 -3.85 -12.78
C LEU A 107 11.25 -3.26 -13.14
N CYS A 108 11.83 -2.52 -12.21
CA CYS A 108 13.12 -1.84 -12.36
C CYS A 108 14.26 -2.70 -11.79
N GLU A 109 15.51 -2.23 -11.94
CA GLU A 109 16.70 -3.00 -11.59
C GLU A 109 16.72 -3.49 -10.13
N LEU A 110 16.33 -2.64 -9.16
CA LEU A 110 16.37 -3.01 -7.74
C LEU A 110 15.35 -4.09 -7.35
N PHE A 111 14.26 -4.24 -8.10
CA PHE A 111 13.28 -5.29 -7.81
C PHE A 111 13.90 -6.67 -7.88
N TRP A 112 14.81 -6.90 -8.83
CA TRP A 112 15.40 -8.23 -9.03
C TRP A 112 16.23 -8.71 -7.83
N ASP A 113 16.84 -7.75 -7.11
CA ASP A 113 17.67 -7.97 -5.92
C ASP A 113 16.89 -7.97 -4.60
N ALA A 114 15.61 -7.58 -4.61
CA ALA A 114 14.77 -7.59 -3.41
C ALA A 114 14.52 -9.02 -2.87
N PRO A 115 14.23 -9.21 -1.58
CA PRO A 115 13.89 -10.53 -1.03
C PRO A 115 12.67 -11.19 -1.71
N ASP A 116 12.74 -12.51 -1.96
CA ASP A 116 11.63 -13.28 -2.57
C ASP A 116 10.54 -13.69 -1.55
N HIS A 117 10.79 -13.50 -0.26
CA HIS A 117 9.83 -13.79 0.80
C HIS A 117 9.33 -12.49 1.42
N LEU A 118 8.10 -12.49 1.94
CA LEU A 118 7.49 -11.32 2.55
C LEU A 118 8.33 -10.88 3.75
N CYS A 119 8.90 -9.68 3.64
CA CYS A 119 9.66 -8.96 4.66
C CYS A 119 9.83 -7.53 4.14
N LYS A 120 10.45 -6.63 4.91
CA LYS A 120 10.60 -5.23 4.50
C LYS A 120 11.22 -5.09 3.09
N ASP A 121 10.56 -4.32 2.23
CA ASP A 121 10.98 -4.02 0.85
C ASP A 121 11.19 -5.28 -0.01
N SER A 122 10.29 -6.25 0.16
CA SER A 122 10.32 -7.53 -0.56
C SER A 122 9.67 -7.44 -1.93
N LYS A 123 9.96 -8.41 -2.81
CA LYS A 123 9.27 -8.52 -4.10
C LYS A 123 7.75 -8.66 -3.93
N PRO A 124 7.21 -9.56 -3.08
CA PRO A 124 5.76 -9.67 -2.91
C PRO A 124 5.13 -8.41 -2.32
N GLY A 125 5.78 -7.74 -1.35
CA GLY A 125 5.31 -6.46 -0.82
C GLY A 125 5.28 -5.37 -1.88
N THR A 126 6.31 -5.30 -2.72
CA THR A 126 6.36 -4.36 -3.85
C THR A 126 5.22 -4.60 -4.85
N ILE A 127 4.86 -5.85 -5.16
CA ILE A 127 3.70 -6.11 -6.03
C ILE A 127 2.39 -5.65 -5.37
N ILE A 128 2.21 -5.93 -4.07
CA ILE A 128 1.03 -5.45 -3.32
C ILE A 128 0.95 -3.91 -3.36
N HIS A 129 2.09 -3.24 -3.17
CA HIS A 129 2.24 -1.79 -3.26
C HIS A 129 1.80 -1.28 -4.65
N GLU A 130 2.46 -1.71 -5.72
CA GLU A 130 2.26 -1.16 -7.06
C GLU A 130 0.86 -1.45 -7.61
N VAL A 131 0.33 -2.64 -7.37
CA VAL A 131 -1.01 -2.99 -7.85
C VAL A 131 -2.08 -2.18 -7.13
N SER A 132 -1.84 -1.76 -5.89
CA SER A 132 -2.79 -0.92 -5.17
C SER A 132 -2.98 0.45 -5.85
N HIS A 133 -1.96 1.00 -6.51
CA HIS A 133 -2.09 2.28 -7.25
C HIS A 133 -3.05 2.17 -8.42
N LEU A 134 -3.16 0.99 -9.03
CA LEU A 134 -4.14 0.73 -10.09
C LEU A 134 -5.58 0.75 -9.57
N LEU A 135 -5.78 0.71 -8.25
CA LEU A 135 -7.05 0.86 -7.56
C LEU A 135 -7.24 2.26 -6.95
N GLY A 136 -6.31 3.19 -7.22
CA GLY A 136 -6.41 4.58 -6.80
C GLY A 136 -5.77 4.88 -5.44
N THR A 137 -4.89 4.03 -4.90
CA THR A 137 -4.06 4.43 -3.76
C THR A 137 -3.08 5.53 -4.17
N ASP A 138 -2.84 6.49 -3.28
CA ASP A 138 -1.85 7.54 -3.43
C ASP A 138 -0.64 7.28 -2.52
N ASP A 139 0.56 7.69 -2.94
CA ASP A 139 1.73 7.66 -2.08
C ASP A 139 1.98 9.01 -1.44
N VAL A 140 1.57 9.12 -0.18
CA VAL A 140 1.76 10.37 0.56
C VAL A 140 3.07 10.36 1.35
N LEU A 141 3.44 9.27 2.06
CA LEU A 141 4.67 9.20 2.88
C LEU A 141 5.25 7.79 3.09
N TYR A 142 6.59 7.70 3.28
CA TYR A 142 7.37 6.48 3.63
C TYR A 142 7.71 6.37 5.12
N GLU A 143 7.63 7.49 5.85
CA GLU A 143 7.77 7.48 7.30
C GLU A 143 6.48 6.95 7.92
N LEU A 144 6.60 5.98 8.83
CA LEU A 144 5.50 5.61 9.72
C LEU A 144 5.09 6.87 10.48
N MET A 145 3.96 7.45 10.09
CA MET A 145 3.54 8.71 10.68
C MET A 145 3.21 8.52 12.15
N GLU A 146 3.65 9.47 12.97
CA GLU A 146 2.93 9.82 14.19
C GLU A 146 1.64 10.52 13.75
N VAL A 147 0.52 9.85 13.95
CA VAL A 147 -0.81 10.37 13.57
C VAL A 147 -1.39 11.10 14.78
N GLU A 148 -1.71 12.39 14.61
CA GLU A 148 -2.74 13.04 15.43
C GLU A 148 -4.10 12.83 14.76
N LEU A 149 -5.09 12.45 15.58
CA LEU A 149 -6.38 11.91 15.16
C LEU A 149 -7.24 12.90 14.39
N TYR A 150 -7.48 12.69 13.09
CA TYR A 150 -8.56 13.39 12.34
C TYR A 150 -9.43 12.52 11.41
N GLU A 151 -10.73 12.83 11.36
CA GLU A 151 -11.83 12.17 10.63
C GLU A 151 -11.74 12.43 9.14
N ASP A 152 -11.76 11.36 8.36
CA ASP A 152 -12.82 11.01 7.40
C ASP A 152 -12.28 9.83 6.58
N HIS A 153 -13.13 8.91 6.08
CA HIS A 153 -12.80 7.87 5.06
C HIS A 153 -11.88 6.68 5.45
N GLY A 154 -12.18 5.47 4.94
CA GLY A 154 -11.15 4.65 4.27
C GLY A 154 -9.71 4.63 4.82
N THR A 155 -9.44 4.32 6.11
CA THR A 155 -8.13 4.41 6.80
C THR A 155 -7.20 5.46 6.19
N LEU A 156 -7.45 6.74 6.50
CA LEU A 156 -6.59 7.80 6.01
C LEU A 156 -5.37 8.05 6.90
N LEU A 157 -4.26 8.40 6.26
CA LEU A 157 -3.11 9.02 6.91
C LEU A 157 -3.41 10.52 7.08
N GLY A 158 -3.40 11.03 8.33
CA GLY A 158 -3.55 12.45 8.65
C GLY A 158 -2.25 13.12 9.10
N ARG A 159 -1.86 14.26 8.50
CA ARG A 159 -0.80 15.15 9.01
C ARG A 159 -1.39 16.50 9.39
N SER A 160 -1.15 16.94 10.63
CA SER A 160 -1.42 18.32 11.05
C SER A 160 -0.14 19.16 10.92
N GLN A 161 -0.20 20.24 10.14
CA GLN A 161 0.87 21.24 10.10
C GLN A 161 0.34 22.58 10.58
N THR A 162 1.06 23.19 11.50
CA THR A 162 0.89 24.58 11.88
C THR A 162 1.31 25.49 10.72
N VAL A 163 0.37 26.23 10.16
CA VAL A 163 0.61 27.22 9.09
C VAL A 163 0.14 28.59 9.54
N GLU A 164 0.97 29.60 9.32
CA GLU A 164 0.61 30.98 9.61
C GLU A 164 -0.18 31.54 8.42
N GLY A 165 -1.42 31.96 8.68
CA GLY A 165 -2.30 32.56 7.70
C GLY A 165 -1.84 33.95 7.30
N LEU A 166 -2.38 34.47 6.20
CA LEU A 166 -2.13 35.85 5.75
C LEU A 166 -2.63 36.90 6.76
N ASP A 167 -3.45 36.48 7.72
CA ASP A 167 -3.94 37.28 8.85
C ASP A 167 -3.01 37.24 10.07
N GLY A 168 -1.88 36.52 10.00
CA GLY A 168 -0.94 36.33 11.11
C GLY A 168 -1.46 35.37 12.18
N ASN A 169 -2.61 34.72 11.97
CA ASN A 169 -3.10 33.70 12.86
C ASN A 169 -2.51 32.34 12.51
N VAL A 170 -2.26 31.56 13.53
CA VAL A 170 -1.83 30.17 13.38
C VAL A 170 -3.06 29.31 13.08
N HIS A 171 -3.06 28.69 11.90
CA HIS A 171 -4.05 27.70 11.49
C HIS A 171 -3.42 26.31 11.47
N TYR A 172 -4.24 25.29 11.66
CA TYR A 172 -3.84 23.91 11.45
C TYR A 172 -4.27 23.52 10.04
N ARG A 173 -3.31 23.15 9.19
CA ARG A 173 -3.56 22.53 7.89
C ARG A 173 -3.49 21.02 8.08
N GLU A 174 -4.63 20.38 7.90
CA GLU A 174 -4.78 18.93 7.99
C GLU A 174 -4.79 18.33 6.59
N GLU A 175 -3.85 17.43 6.32
CA GLU A 175 -3.79 16.66 5.08
C GLU A 175 -4.23 15.23 5.38
N VAL A 176 -5.32 14.79 4.74
CA VAL A 176 -5.92 13.47 4.95
C VAL A 176 -5.84 12.70 3.64
N ALA A 177 -5.20 11.52 3.62
CA ALA A 177 -4.87 10.79 2.40
C ALA A 177 -5.46 9.37 2.36
N GLN A 178 -6.05 8.98 1.21
CA GLN A 178 -6.55 7.60 0.96
C GLN A 178 -5.46 6.56 1.15
N ILE A 179 -5.86 5.32 1.50
CA ILE A 179 -4.99 4.13 1.69
C ILE A 179 -3.68 4.31 0.93
N ASN A 180 -2.60 4.51 1.67
CA ASN A 180 -1.28 4.71 1.10
C ASN A 180 -0.67 3.34 0.75
N ALA A 181 -0.19 3.19 -0.48
CA ALA A 181 0.43 1.95 -0.94
C ALA A 181 1.59 1.51 -0.03
N ASN A 182 2.41 2.46 0.46
CA ASN A 182 3.49 2.18 1.42
C ASN A 182 2.95 1.64 2.75
N SER A 183 1.82 2.17 3.23
CA SER A 183 1.23 1.74 4.50
C SER A 183 0.55 0.37 4.37
N LEU A 184 -0.05 0.09 3.22
CA LEU A 184 -0.60 -1.22 2.89
C LEU A 184 0.52 -2.26 2.82
N GLU A 185 1.60 -1.97 2.08
CA GLU A 185 2.78 -2.83 2.03
C GLU A 185 3.33 -3.08 3.44
N HIS A 186 3.50 -2.02 4.24
CA HIS A 186 4.00 -2.13 5.60
C HIS A 186 3.14 -3.06 6.48
N GLU A 187 1.81 -2.94 6.38
CA GLU A 187 0.87 -3.80 7.09
C GLU A 187 1.16 -5.28 6.80
N PHE A 188 1.32 -5.63 5.52
CA PHE A 188 1.65 -6.99 5.12
C PHE A 188 3.06 -7.42 5.51
N GLU A 189 4.07 -6.58 5.29
CA GLU A 189 5.47 -6.92 5.49
C GLU A 189 5.87 -7.03 6.96
N THR A 190 5.14 -6.35 7.86
CA THR A 190 5.52 -6.24 9.27
C THR A 190 4.43 -6.65 10.26
N VAL A 191 3.22 -6.12 10.13
CA VAL A 191 2.14 -6.26 11.13
C VAL A 191 1.49 -7.62 11.01
N LEU A 192 1.10 -8.00 9.80
CA LEU A 192 0.46 -9.28 9.49
C LEU A 192 1.48 -10.40 9.26
N ASN A 193 2.75 -10.06 9.00
CA ASN A 193 3.78 -11.05 8.68
C ASN A 193 4.11 -11.96 9.88
N HIS A 194 4.68 -13.13 9.61
CA HIS A 194 5.25 -13.99 10.65
C HIS A 194 6.49 -13.34 11.28
N LEU A 195 6.67 -13.51 12.59
CA LEU A 195 7.88 -13.02 13.31
C LEU A 195 9.12 -13.83 12.95
N GLU A 196 8.91 -15.11 12.67
CA GLU A 196 9.97 -16.09 12.47
C GLU A 196 10.06 -16.45 10.99
N VAL A 197 11.24 -16.84 10.53
CA VAL A 197 11.47 -17.25 9.15
C VAL A 197 10.84 -18.62 8.87
N TYR A 198 10.28 -18.80 7.68
CA TYR A 198 9.79 -20.10 7.22
C TYR A 198 10.95 -21.11 7.06
N ARG A 199 10.95 -22.18 7.87
CA ARG A 199 12.00 -23.21 7.83
C ARG A 199 11.41 -24.59 8.14
N GLY A 200 11.87 -25.60 7.39
CA GLY A 200 11.42 -26.98 7.60
C GLY A 200 9.93 -27.20 7.32
N GLY A 201 9.36 -26.46 6.36
CA GLY A 201 7.96 -26.60 5.95
C GLY A 201 6.94 -25.89 6.83
N LYS A 202 7.36 -25.03 7.77
CA LYS A 202 6.46 -24.25 8.61
C LYS A 202 7.09 -22.97 9.19
N TYR A 203 6.24 -22.08 9.67
CA TYR A 203 6.60 -20.94 10.52
C TYR A 203 6.71 -21.36 11.98
N ALA A 204 7.81 -21.02 12.65
CA ALA A 204 8.01 -21.39 14.06
C ALA A 204 7.06 -20.66 15.03
N CYS A 205 6.64 -19.43 14.71
CA CYS A 205 5.82 -18.61 15.59
C CYS A 205 4.37 -19.11 15.76
N CYS A 206 3.80 -19.80 14.75
CA CYS A 206 2.39 -20.21 14.78
C CYS A 206 2.12 -21.61 14.20
N GLY A 207 3.13 -22.26 13.61
CA GLY A 207 3.01 -23.58 12.99
C GLY A 207 2.42 -23.58 11.59
N GLU A 208 2.15 -22.41 10.99
CA GLU A 208 1.61 -22.27 9.64
C GLU A 208 2.53 -22.93 8.59
N THR A 209 1.93 -23.71 7.68
CA THR A 209 2.65 -24.47 6.64
C THR A 209 2.54 -23.84 5.26
N LYS A 210 1.63 -22.89 5.06
CA LYS A 210 1.59 -22.09 3.84
C LYS A 210 2.76 -21.11 3.83
N LYS A 211 3.70 -21.26 2.91
CA LYS A 211 4.89 -20.39 2.79
C LYS A 211 4.53 -18.91 2.58
N HIS A 212 3.58 -18.61 1.71
CA HIS A 212 3.13 -17.25 1.42
C HIS A 212 1.79 -17.00 2.12
N SER A 213 1.87 -16.58 3.38
CA SER A 213 0.71 -16.45 4.28
C SER A 213 0.93 -15.36 5.32
N VAL A 214 -0.15 -14.90 5.93
CA VAL A 214 -0.11 -13.99 7.07
C VAL A 214 -0.24 -14.76 8.39
N CYS A 215 0.27 -14.19 9.47
CA CYS A 215 0.32 -14.85 10.77
C CYS A 215 -0.98 -14.62 11.55
N ARG A 216 -1.74 -15.69 11.80
CA ARG A 216 -2.98 -15.63 12.59
C ARG A 216 -2.81 -15.18 14.04
N ASN A 217 -1.59 -15.28 14.57
CA ASN A 217 -1.28 -14.93 15.96
C ASN A 217 -0.93 -13.44 16.10
N ARG A 218 -0.92 -12.67 15.01
CA ARG A 218 -0.73 -11.22 15.06
C ARG A 218 -1.98 -10.57 15.61
N SER A 219 -1.78 -9.53 16.42
CA SER A 219 -2.88 -8.74 16.96
C SER A 219 -3.55 -7.98 15.83
N THR A 220 -4.82 -8.29 15.57
CA THR A 220 -5.73 -7.52 14.69
C THR A 220 -6.64 -6.61 15.49
N GLY A 221 -6.31 -6.30 16.75
CA GLY A 221 -7.15 -5.46 17.61
C GLY A 221 -7.48 -4.09 16.99
N HIS A 222 -6.59 -3.56 16.15
CA HIS A 222 -6.82 -2.32 15.40
C HIS A 222 -7.95 -2.45 14.35
N TYR A 223 -8.22 -3.65 13.82
CA TYR A 223 -9.29 -3.86 12.83
C TYR A 223 -10.70 -3.72 13.40
N TYR A 224 -10.86 -3.82 14.71
CA TYR A 224 -12.16 -3.68 15.41
C TYR A 224 -12.38 -2.27 15.96
N LEU A 225 -11.51 -1.31 15.64
CA LEU A 225 -11.67 0.04 16.16
C LEU A 225 -13.02 0.65 15.75
N TYR A 226 -13.59 0.30 14.60
CA TYR A 226 -14.89 0.82 14.17
C TYR A 226 -16.04 0.49 15.11
N GLU A 227 -15.99 -0.67 15.77
CA GLU A 227 -17.03 -1.09 16.72
C GLU A 227 -17.10 -0.13 17.90
N ARG A 228 -15.95 0.43 18.28
CA ARG A 228 -15.82 1.40 19.38
C ARG A 228 -16.48 2.75 19.05
N PHE A 229 -16.74 3.06 17.79
CA PHE A 229 -17.19 4.39 17.34
C PHE A 229 -18.39 4.34 16.37
N HIS A 230 -19.11 3.20 16.32
CA HIS A 230 -20.25 2.95 15.44
C HIS A 230 -21.35 4.03 15.48
N TYR A 231 -21.48 4.75 16.60
CA TYR A 231 -22.50 5.78 16.81
C TYR A 231 -22.38 7.04 15.92
N ARG A 232 -21.30 7.19 15.13
CA ARG A 232 -21.09 8.34 14.23
C ARG A 232 -21.16 8.02 12.73
N ALA A 233 -21.55 6.81 12.35
CA ALA A 233 -21.48 6.33 10.96
C ALA A 233 -22.23 7.19 9.92
N THR A 234 -23.43 7.70 10.23
CA THR A 234 -24.25 8.49 9.29
C THR A 234 -23.67 9.87 8.96
N GLU A 235 -22.94 10.47 9.89
CA GLU A 235 -22.22 11.74 9.69
C GLU A 235 -21.07 11.58 8.69
N MET A 236 -20.39 10.42 8.75
CA MET A 236 -19.20 10.08 7.96
C MET A 236 -19.52 9.81 6.48
N GLU A 237 -20.70 9.25 6.17
CA GLU A 237 -21.13 8.95 4.79
C GLU A 237 -21.45 10.19 3.94
N GLY A 238 -21.75 11.33 4.57
CA GLY A 238 -22.10 12.57 3.87
C GLY A 238 -20.92 13.24 3.16
N ARG A 239 -19.72 13.21 3.76
CA ARG A 239 -18.53 13.96 3.31
C ARG A 239 -17.70 13.24 2.24
N LEU A 240 -17.82 11.90 2.16
CA LEU A 240 -17.23 11.06 1.10
C LEU A 240 -17.61 11.48 -0.32
N LYS A 241 -18.74 12.18 -0.50
CA LYS A 241 -19.29 12.54 -1.82
C LYS A 241 -18.70 13.83 -2.40
N GLU A 242 -17.84 14.54 -1.67
CA GLU A 242 -17.29 15.85 -2.06
C GLU A 242 -15.84 15.80 -2.61
N VAL A 243 -15.20 14.63 -2.58
CA VAL A 243 -13.82 14.46 -3.09
C VAL A 243 -13.86 14.19 -4.61
N SER A 244 -13.36 15.16 -5.38
CA SER A 244 -13.34 15.18 -6.86
C SER A 244 -12.28 14.23 -7.45
N PRO A 245 -12.42 13.74 -8.70
CA PRO A 245 -11.62 12.65 -9.24
C PRO A 245 -10.18 13.06 -9.59
N ALA A 246 -9.28 12.08 -9.43
CA ALA A 246 -7.87 12.12 -9.75
C ALA A 246 -7.56 12.33 -11.25
N GLY A 247 -6.53 13.13 -11.52
CA GLY A 247 -5.88 13.19 -12.84
C GLY A 247 -4.90 12.03 -13.06
N MET A 248 -4.38 11.90 -14.28
CA MET A 248 -3.43 10.86 -14.69
C MET A 248 -2.08 11.00 -13.98
N ARG A 249 -1.55 9.91 -13.41
CA ARG A 249 -0.32 9.90 -12.59
C ARG A 249 0.54 8.66 -12.85
N ARG A 250 1.85 8.82 -12.70
CA ARG A 250 2.83 7.71 -12.64
C ARG A 250 3.41 7.66 -11.23
N TYR A 251 3.46 6.47 -10.63
CA TYR A 251 3.94 6.22 -9.27
C TYR A 251 5.11 5.25 -9.34
N ALA A 252 6.27 5.64 -8.81
CA ALA A 252 7.46 4.79 -8.78
C ALA A 252 7.97 4.58 -7.35
N LYS A 253 8.02 3.32 -6.88
CA LYS A 253 8.56 2.96 -5.57
C LYS A 253 10.08 3.09 -5.55
N ILE A 254 10.57 4.06 -4.77
CA ILE A 254 12.00 4.34 -4.62
C ILE A 254 12.54 3.72 -3.34
N LYS A 255 13.74 3.17 -3.39
CA LYS A 255 14.38 2.55 -2.23
C LYS A 255 14.50 3.54 -1.05
N ASN A 256 13.98 3.13 0.09
CA ASN A 256 14.00 3.89 1.35
C ASN A 256 13.35 5.30 1.28
N LYS A 257 12.41 5.52 0.36
CA LYS A 257 11.77 6.83 0.17
C LYS A 257 10.29 6.66 -0.17
N ALA A 258 9.53 7.74 0.00
CA ALA A 258 8.18 7.81 -0.54
C ALA A 258 8.24 7.70 -2.06
N CYS A 259 7.20 7.16 -2.67
CA CYS A 259 7.20 6.97 -4.10
C CYS A 259 7.19 8.31 -4.83
N ARG A 260 7.88 8.31 -5.96
CA ARG A 260 7.95 9.48 -6.83
C ARG A 260 6.68 9.54 -7.67
N VAL A 261 5.89 10.59 -7.48
CA VAL A 261 4.70 10.87 -8.31
C VAL A 261 5.05 11.88 -9.40
N THR A 262 4.79 11.52 -10.65
CA THR A 262 4.93 12.44 -11.79
C THR A 262 3.62 12.52 -12.56
N CYS A 263 3.16 13.73 -12.87
CA CYS A 263 2.07 13.94 -13.82
C CYS A 263 2.58 13.53 -15.20
N ALA A 264 1.83 12.65 -15.88
CA ALA A 264 2.10 12.26 -17.26
C ALA A 264 1.41 13.22 -18.24
#